data_AF-A0A941VF59-F1
#
_entry.id   AF-A0A941VF59-F1
#
_cell.length_a   1.000
_cell.length_b   1.000
_cell.length_c   1.000
_cell.angle_alpha   90.00
_cell.angle_beta   90.00
_cell.angle_gamma   90.00
#
_symmetry.space_group_name_H-M   'P 1'
#
loop_
_entity.id
_entity.type
_entity.pdbx_description
1 polymer ?
#
loop_
_entity_poly.entity_id
_entity_poly.type
_entity_poly.pdbx_seq_one_letter_code
_entity_poly.pdbx_strand_id
1 'polypeptide(L)'
;MLIVDSQVHIWGANTPERPWPARAHAQREIPLGHEELLRDMDAAGVDRVVIVPPSWEGDRNDLAIAAVKAHPDRFAIMGRFNPEAPDARTVIKTWLQQPGML
;
A
#
# COMPACT_ATOMS: atom_id res chain seq x y z
N MET A 1 -0.45 -21.16 -13.80
CA MET A 1 0.70 -21.01 -12.88
C MET A 1 0.41 -19.77 -12.04
N LEU A 2 0.63 -19.81 -10.72
CA LEU A 2 0.42 -18.64 -9.86
C LEU A 2 1.58 -17.65 -10.04
N ILE A 3 1.29 -16.40 -10.41
CA ILE A 3 2.25 -15.29 -10.52
C ILE A 3 1.91 -14.24 -9.47
N VAL A 4 2.90 -13.91 -8.62
CA VAL A 4 2.76 -12.91 -7.58
C VAL A 4 3.81 -11.83 -7.77
N ASP A 5 3.37 -10.57 -7.89
CA ASP A 5 4.27 -9.42 -7.77
C ASP A 5 4.49 -9.12 -6.28
N SER A 6 5.73 -9.25 -5.82
CA SER A 6 6.07 -9.09 -4.42
C SER A 6 6.14 -7.63 -3.96
N GLN A 7 6.04 -6.65 -4.87
CA GLN A 7 6.06 -5.25 -4.47
C GLN A 7 5.41 -4.32 -5.50
N VAL A 8 4.28 -3.72 -5.12
CA VAL A 8 3.64 -2.63 -5.86
C VAL A 8 3.30 -1.45 -4.95
N HIS A 9 3.08 -0.28 -5.56
CA HIS A 9 2.70 0.94 -4.86
C HIS A 9 1.33 1.43 -5.36
N ILE A 10 0.44 1.76 -4.44
CA ILE A 10 -0.74 2.61 -4.71
C ILE A 10 -0.70 3.80 -3.75
N TRP A 11 -1.23 4.94 -4.16
CA TRP A 11 -1.23 6.16 -3.33
C TRP A 11 -2.34 7.13 -3.73
N GLY A 12 -2.70 8.03 -2.81
CA GLY A 12 -3.61 9.14 -3.05
C GLY A 12 -2.87 10.43 -3.39
N ALA A 13 -3.57 11.38 -4.03
CA ALA A 13 -3.00 12.68 -4.40
C ALA A 13 -2.55 13.49 -3.17
N ASN A 14 -1.52 14.32 -3.38
CA ASN A 14 -1.13 15.34 -2.41
C ASN A 14 -2.19 16.44 -2.38
N THR A 15 -2.94 16.56 -1.30
CA THR A 15 -4.04 17.51 -1.14
C THR A 15 -3.95 18.19 0.22
N PRO A 16 -4.62 19.34 0.45
CA PRO A 16 -4.66 19.97 1.76
C PRO A 16 -5.16 19.04 2.89
N GLU A 17 -6.07 18.11 2.57
CA GLU A 17 -6.64 17.15 3.52
C GLU A 17 -5.76 15.90 3.69
N ARG A 18 -4.92 15.60 2.71
CA ARG A 18 -3.99 14.47 2.69
C ARG A 18 -2.59 14.94 2.22
N PRO A 19 -1.93 15.83 2.98
CA PRO A 19 -0.64 16.34 2.58
C PRO A 19 0.40 15.21 2.60
N TRP A 20 1.29 15.23 1.63
CA TRP A 20 2.47 14.36 1.59
C TRP A 20 3.59 14.98 2.43
N PRO A 21 4.29 14.21 3.28
CA PRO A 21 5.53 14.70 3.88
C PRO A 21 6.62 14.95 2.83
N ALA A 22 7.49 15.92 3.09
CA ALA A 22 8.65 16.26 2.25
C ALA A 22 9.78 15.21 2.37
N ARG A 23 9.49 13.95 2.03
CA ARG A 23 10.43 12.82 2.08
C ARG A 23 10.94 12.42 0.68
N ALA A 24 10.07 12.43 -0.31
CA ALA A 24 10.35 12.02 -1.68
C ALA A 24 9.28 12.56 -2.65
N HIS A 25 9.50 12.40 -3.95
CA HIS A 25 8.56 12.77 -5.01
C HIS A 25 7.90 11.51 -5.61
N ALA A 26 6.63 11.62 -5.98
CA ALA A 26 5.96 10.57 -6.74
C ALA A 26 6.55 10.47 -8.15
N GLN A 27 6.62 9.24 -8.67
CA GLN A 27 7.16 8.94 -9.99
C GLN A 27 6.16 9.19 -11.13
N ARG A 28 4.89 9.46 -10.78
CA ARG A 28 3.81 9.80 -11.71
C ARG A 28 3.03 10.99 -11.16
N GLU A 29 2.51 11.81 -12.07
CA GLU A 29 1.65 12.96 -11.74
C GLU A 29 0.29 12.50 -11.22
N ILE A 30 -0.34 11.55 -11.93
CA ILE A 30 -1.62 10.96 -11.54
C ILE A 30 -1.36 9.78 -10.57
N PRO A 31 -1.98 9.79 -9.37
CA PRO A 31 -1.84 8.68 -8.43
C PRO A 31 -2.40 7.37 -8.97
N LEU A 32 -1.73 6.26 -8.66
CA LEU A 32 -2.20 4.92 -9.00
C LEU A 32 -3.11 4.40 -7.87
N GLY A 33 -4.37 4.13 -8.18
CA GLY A 33 -5.34 3.49 -7.28
C GLY A 33 -5.48 1.98 -7.52
N HIS A 34 -6.14 1.28 -6.60
CA HIS A 34 -6.27 -0.18 -6.67
C HIS A 34 -7.09 -0.68 -7.88
N GLU A 35 -8.05 0.10 -8.36
CA GLU A 35 -8.85 -0.25 -9.55
C GLU A 35 -8.02 -0.22 -10.85
N GLU A 36 -7.11 0.74 -10.98
CA GLU A 36 -6.18 0.79 -12.11
C GLU A 36 -5.14 -0.32 -12.00
N LEU A 37 -4.55 -0.49 -10.80
CA LEU A 37 -3.62 -1.59 -10.54
C LEU A 37 -4.23 -2.96 -10.86
N LEU A 38 -5.50 -3.19 -10.50
CA LEU A 38 -6.19 -4.45 -10.79
C LEU A 38 -6.30 -4.72 -12.29
N ARG A 39 -6.64 -3.68 -13.08
CA ARG A 39 -6.67 -3.79 -14.55
C ARG A 39 -5.29 -4.09 -15.13
N ASP A 40 -4.25 -3.44 -14.62
CA ASP A 40 -2.87 -3.66 -15.06
C ASP A 40 -2.40 -5.08 -14.72
N MET A 41 -2.75 -5.58 -13.52
CA MET A 41 -2.50 -6.97 -13.12
C MET A 41 -3.17 -7.97 -14.05
N ASP A 42 -4.45 -7.78 -14.36
CA ASP A 42 -5.21 -8.66 -15.26
C ASP A 42 -4.60 -8.66 -16.67
N ALA A 43 -4.20 -7.50 -17.18
CA ALA A 43 -3.54 -7.37 -18.48
C ALA A 43 -2.15 -8.03 -18.51
N ALA A 44 -1.41 -7.99 -17.40
CA ALA A 44 -0.09 -8.60 -17.27
C ALA A 44 -0.12 -10.09 -16.91
N GLY A 45 -1.29 -10.65 -16.57
CA GLY A 45 -1.43 -12.02 -16.08
C GLY A 45 -0.88 -12.23 -14.67
N VAL A 46 -0.92 -11.20 -13.81
CA VAL A 46 -0.50 -11.25 -12.40
C VAL A 46 -1.71 -11.60 -11.53
N ASP A 47 -1.62 -12.73 -10.81
CA ASP A 47 -2.73 -13.23 -10.01
C ASP A 47 -2.88 -12.43 -8.70
N ARG A 48 -1.77 -12.10 -8.03
CA ARG A 48 -1.76 -11.42 -6.73
C ARG A 48 -0.59 -10.46 -6.59
N VAL A 49 -0.72 -9.48 -5.71
CA VAL A 49 0.36 -8.55 -5.40
C VAL A 49 0.46 -8.22 -3.92
N VAL A 50 1.66 -7.83 -3.49
CA VAL A 50 1.90 -7.26 -2.16
C VAL A 50 2.08 -5.75 -2.28
N ILE A 51 1.18 -5.01 -1.63
CA ILE A 51 1.23 -3.55 -1.56
C ILE A 51 2.25 -3.13 -0.50
N VAL A 52 3.21 -2.32 -0.93
CA VAL A 52 4.12 -1.59 -0.06
C VAL A 52 3.73 -0.11 -0.16
N PRO A 53 3.14 0.53 0.87
CA PRO A 53 2.81 1.94 0.77
C PRO A 53 4.06 2.79 0.50
N PRO A 54 4.01 3.76 -0.44
CA PRO A 54 5.19 4.50 -0.84
C PRO A 54 5.58 5.57 0.17
N SER A 55 6.85 5.99 0.11
CA SER A 55 7.43 6.75 1.21
C SER A 55 6.95 8.19 1.34
N TRP A 56 6.60 8.79 0.20
CA TRP A 56 6.11 10.16 0.07
C TRP A 56 4.70 10.33 0.60
N GLU A 57 3.93 9.25 0.79
CA GLU A 57 2.58 9.36 1.37
C GLU A 57 2.58 9.28 2.91
N GLY A 58 3.77 9.22 3.52
CA GLY A 58 3.94 9.05 4.97
C GLY A 58 3.94 7.58 5.37
N ASP A 59 3.39 7.29 6.54
CA ASP A 59 3.37 5.93 7.13
C ASP A 59 1.93 5.37 7.18
N ARG A 60 1.12 5.77 6.20
CA ARG A 60 -0.30 5.42 6.10
C ARG A 60 -0.48 4.09 5.36
N ASN A 61 -1.42 3.28 5.84
CA ASN A 61 -1.80 2.00 5.24
C ASN A 61 -3.28 1.98 4.80
N ASP A 62 -4.01 3.08 4.98
CA ASP A 62 -5.46 3.16 4.83
C ASP A 62 -5.94 2.81 3.40
N LEU A 63 -5.23 3.31 2.37
CA LEU A 63 -5.55 2.97 0.97
C LEU A 63 -5.24 1.51 0.63
N ALA A 64 -4.14 0.96 1.17
CA ALA A 64 -3.79 -0.45 1.00
C ALA A 64 -4.82 -1.37 1.70
N ILE A 65 -5.24 -1.00 2.92
CA ILE A 65 -6.30 -1.70 3.66
C ILE A 65 -7.63 -1.63 2.91
N ALA A 66 -7.97 -0.48 2.31
CA ALA A 66 -9.17 -0.36 1.48
C ALA A 66 -9.10 -1.28 0.25
N ALA A 67 -7.94 -1.35 -0.42
CA ALA A 67 -7.71 -2.24 -1.56
C ALA A 67 -7.91 -3.71 -1.18
N VAL A 68 -7.30 -4.19 -0.08
CA VAL A 68 -7.50 -5.57 0.38
C VAL A 68 -8.95 -5.85 0.75
N LYS A 69 -9.64 -4.91 1.40
CA LYS A 69 -11.06 -5.11 1.72
C LYS A 69 -11.92 -5.24 0.46
N ALA A 70 -11.60 -4.49 -0.59
CA ALA A 70 -12.31 -4.55 -1.87
C ALA A 70 -11.99 -5.84 -2.66
N HIS A 71 -10.73 -6.30 -2.63
CA HIS A 71 -10.24 -7.43 -3.43
C HIS A 71 -9.33 -8.36 -2.59
N PRO A 72 -9.90 -9.09 -1.60
CA PRO A 72 -9.13 -9.80 -0.57
C PRO A 72 -8.35 -11.02 -1.09
N ASP A 73 -8.67 -11.50 -2.28
CA ASP A 73 -7.99 -12.60 -2.96
C ASP A 73 -6.88 -12.15 -3.91
N ARG A 74 -6.79 -10.83 -4.17
CA ARG A 74 -5.83 -10.21 -5.10
C ARG A 74 -4.71 -9.45 -4.40
N PHE A 75 -4.98 -8.88 -3.23
CA PHE A 75 -4.05 -7.99 -2.53
C PHE A 75 -3.65 -8.51 -1.15
N ALA A 76 -2.38 -8.32 -0.82
CA ALA A 76 -1.85 -8.36 0.55
C ALA A 76 -0.97 -7.12 0.81
N ILE A 77 -0.55 -6.87 2.05
CA ILE A 77 0.11 -5.63 2.46
C ILE A 77 1.35 -5.97 3.28
N MET A 78 2.52 -5.49 2.87
CA MET A 78 3.71 -5.45 3.75
C MET A 78 3.54 -4.35 4.80
N GLY A 79 2.96 -3.24 4.34
CA GLY A 79 2.62 -2.08 5.15
C GLY A 79 3.82 -1.22 5.50
N ARG A 80 3.54 -0.10 6.14
CA ARG A 80 4.52 0.90 6.49
C ARG A 80 4.23 1.48 7.86
N PHE A 81 5.27 1.60 8.68
CA PHE A 81 5.22 2.25 9.98
C PHE A 81 6.54 2.99 10.23
N ASN A 82 6.53 3.90 11.20
CA ASN A 82 7.74 4.56 11.67
C ASN A 82 8.41 3.70 12.77
N PRO A 83 9.58 3.07 12.51
CA PRO A 83 10.27 2.25 13.50
C PRO A 83 10.92 3.07 14.62
N GLU A 84 11.09 4.38 14.44
CA GLU A 84 11.66 5.30 15.45
C GLU A 84 10.60 5.92 16.36
N ALA A 85 9.31 5.68 16.08
CA ALA A 85 8.24 6.18 16.94
C ALA A 85 8.34 5.57 18.35
N PRO A 86 8.06 6.34 19.42
CA PRO A 86 8.13 5.83 20.80
C PRO A 86 7.31 4.56 21.05
N ASP A 87 6.23 4.37 20.29
CA ASP A 87 5.28 3.25 20.38
C ASP A 87 5.50 2.16 19.33
N ALA A 88 6.55 2.23 18.50
CA ALA A 88 6.83 1.27 17.41
C ALA A 88 6.81 -0.20 17.88
N ARG A 89 7.36 -0.47 19.07
CA ARG A 89 7.36 -1.82 19.67
C ARG A 89 5.96 -2.33 20.05
N THR A 90 5.03 -1.43 20.33
CA THR A 90 3.64 -1.79 20.62
C THR A 90 2.89 -2.04 19.32
N VAL A 91 3.06 -1.16 18.33
CA VAL A 91 2.44 -1.27 17.01
C VAL A 91 2.84 -2.58 16.32
N ILE A 92 4.13 -2.95 16.33
CA ILE A 92 4.59 -4.15 15.64
C ILE A 92 4.04 -5.45 16.24
N LYS A 93 3.71 -5.46 17.55
CA LYS A 93 3.13 -6.65 18.21
C LYS A 93 1.74 -7.01 17.69
N THR A 94 0.97 -6.02 17.24
CA THR A 94 -0.37 -6.20 16.70
C THR A 94 -0.41 -6.00 15.18
N TRP A 95 0.76 -5.93 14.52
CA TRP A 95 0.88 -5.57 13.10
C TRP A 95 0.00 -6.44 12.20
N LEU A 96 0.12 -7.76 12.36
CA LEU A 96 -0.60 -8.78 11.59
C LEU A 96 -2.11 -8.85 11.90
N GLN A 97 -2.60 -8.11 12.91
CA GLN A 97 -4.03 -8.03 13.20
C GLN A 97 -4.76 -7.05 12.26
N GLN A 98 -4.00 -6.23 11.53
CA GLN A 98 -4.57 -5.33 10.52
C GLN A 98 -5.02 -6.12 9.29
N PRO A 99 -6.15 -5.75 8.64
CA PRO A 99 -6.63 -6.47 7.46
C PRO A 99 -5.59 -6.51 6.35
N GLY A 100 -5.24 -7.72 5.88
CA GLY A 100 -4.34 -7.92 4.75
C GLY A 100 -2.85 -7.81 5.06
N MET A 101 -2.46 -7.56 6.30
CA MET A 101 -1.06 -7.37 6.68
C MET A 101 -0.29 -8.69 6.72
N LEU A 102 0.91 -8.72 6.11
CA LEU A 102 1.87 -9.84 6.10
C LEU A 102 3.02 -9.63 7.08
#